data_AF-A0A9P9D8Z5-F1
#
_entry.id   AF-A0A9P9D8Z5-F1
#
_cell.length_a   1.000
_cell.length_b   1.000
_cell.length_c   1.000
_cell.angle_alpha   90.00
_cell.angle_beta   90.00
_cell.angle_gamma   90.00
#
_symmetry.space_group_name_H-M   'P 1'
#
loop_
_entity.id
_entity.type
_entity.pdbx_description
1 polymer ?
#
loop_
_entity_poly.entity_id
_entity_poly.type
_entity_poly.pdbx_seq_one_letter_code
_entity_poly.pdbx_strand_id
1 'polypeptide(L)'
;KKTKVKLRVKWAGDSKPTLVDERAFQEDCPTMLYTYWRSRGTREKATGIKLFHIFGICDWRVKDKLEFKVHWVGYPPEQSTWELAWRVKDFVEGMHAE
;
A
#
# COMPACT_ATOMS: atom_id res chain seq x y z
N LYS A 1 -0.66 -1.28 17.02
CA LYS A 1 -1.98 -1.21 16.30
C LYS A 1 -1.90 -2.01 14.99
N LYS A 2 -2.96 -2.72 14.55
CA LYS A 2 -2.91 -3.49 13.29
C LYS A 2 -3.04 -2.56 12.07
N THR A 3 -1.94 -2.38 11.33
CA THR A 3 -1.87 -1.47 10.17
C THR A 3 -1.76 -2.20 8.83
N LYS A 4 -1.48 -3.52 8.87
CA LYS A 4 -1.31 -4.38 7.70
C LYS A 4 -2.58 -5.18 7.42
N VAL A 5 -2.93 -5.28 6.14
CA VAL A 5 -4.08 -6.05 5.66
C VAL A 5 -3.59 -7.39 5.13
N LYS A 6 -4.34 -8.45 5.44
CA LYS A 6 -4.20 -9.76 4.78
C LYS A 6 -5.46 -10.04 3.98
N LEU A 7 -5.28 -10.45 2.73
CA LEU A 7 -6.34 -10.79 1.80
C LEU A 7 -6.59 -12.29 1.85
N ARG A 8 -7.85 -12.71 1.91
CA ARG A 8 -8.22 -14.11 1.71
C ARG A 8 -8.44 -14.34 0.21
N VAL A 9 -7.49 -14.99 -0.44
CA VAL A 9 -7.45 -15.16 -1.89
C VAL A 9 -7.84 -16.59 -2.24
N LYS A 10 -8.78 -16.75 -3.19
CA LYS A 10 -9.10 -18.03 -3.81
C LYS A 10 -8.39 -18.08 -5.18
N TRP A 11 -7.48 -19.03 -5.33
CA TRP A 11 -6.69 -19.18 -6.56
C TRP A 11 -7.41 -20.04 -7.59
N ALA A 12 -7.15 -19.78 -8.86
CA ALA A 12 -7.69 -20.60 -9.95
C ALA A 12 -7.04 -21.99 -9.90
N GLY A 13 -7.86 -23.05 -9.93
CA GLY A 13 -7.39 -24.44 -9.84
C GLY A 13 -7.21 -24.96 -8.41
N ASP A 14 -7.18 -24.10 -7.40
CA ASP A 14 -7.06 -24.51 -6.00
C ASP A 14 -8.40 -24.58 -5.27
N SER A 15 -8.55 -25.62 -4.44
CA SER A 15 -9.78 -25.83 -3.66
C SER A 15 -9.84 -25.01 -2.37
N LYS A 16 -8.69 -24.55 -1.85
CA LYS A 16 -8.60 -23.85 -0.55
C LYS A 16 -8.03 -22.44 -0.72
N PRO A 17 -8.70 -21.41 -0.16
CA PRO A 17 -8.15 -20.06 -0.16
C PRO A 17 -6.99 -19.93 0.83
N THR A 18 -6.05 -19.04 0.54
CA THR A 18 -4.94 -18.70 1.43
C THR A 18 -5.02 -17.26 1.90
N LEU A 19 -4.30 -16.93 2.98
CA LEU A 19 -4.12 -15.56 3.45
C LEU A 19 -2.81 -15.00 2.89
N VAL A 20 -2.91 -13.92 2.13
CA VAL A 20 -1.78 -13.26 1.48
C VAL A 20 -1.63 -11.85 2.05
N ASP A 21 -0.40 -11.39 2.24
CA ASP A 21 -0.14 -9.99 2.60
C ASP A 21 -0.55 -9.05 1.46
N GLU A 22 -1.17 -7.92 1.80
CA GLU A 22 -1.62 -6.92 0.81
C GLU A 22 -0.47 -6.41 -0.07
N ARG A 23 0.74 -6.21 0.48
CA ARG A 23 1.92 -5.78 -0.29
C ARG A 23 2.36 -6.86 -1.27
N ALA A 24 2.50 -8.11 -0.81
CA ALA A 24 2.89 -9.22 -1.67
C ALA A 24 1.89 -9.42 -2.81
N PHE A 25 0.60 -9.35 -2.49
CA PHE A 25 -0.44 -9.46 -3.51
C PHE A 25 -0.46 -8.29 -4.49
N GLN A 26 -0.10 -7.08 -4.05
CA GLN A 26 0.08 -5.92 -4.94
C GLN A 26 1.25 -6.10 -5.90
N GLU A 27 2.33 -6.74 -5.44
CA GLU A 27 3.50 -7.06 -6.27
C GLU A 27 3.15 -8.08 -7.35
N ASP A 28 2.43 -9.15 -6.98
CA ASP A 28 2.06 -10.23 -7.90
C ASP A 28 0.88 -9.86 -8.83
N CYS A 29 -0.13 -9.17 -8.31
CA CYS A 29 -1.44 -9.00 -8.94
C CYS A 29 -2.04 -7.58 -8.72
N PRO A 30 -1.33 -6.50 -9.07
CA PRO A 30 -1.70 -5.12 -8.71
C PRO A 30 -3.09 -4.72 -9.21
N THR A 31 -3.40 -5.00 -10.48
CA THR A 31 -4.68 -4.61 -11.10
C THR A 31 -5.88 -5.25 -10.40
N MET A 32 -5.74 -6.51 -9.97
CA MET A 32 -6.79 -7.21 -9.24
C MET A 32 -7.00 -6.61 -7.85
N LEU A 33 -5.92 -6.25 -7.15
CA LEU A 33 -6.00 -5.58 -5.85
C LEU A 33 -6.75 -4.24 -5.94
N TYR A 34 -6.37 -3.40 -6.90
CA TYR A 34 -6.97 -2.06 -7.03
C TYR A 34 -8.44 -2.15 -7.43
N THR A 35 -8.78 -3.10 -8.30
CA THR A 35 -10.17 -3.38 -8.68
C THR A 35 -10.97 -3.85 -7.48
N TYR A 36 -10.41 -4.75 -6.67
CA TYR A 36 -11.03 -5.22 -5.44
C TYR A 36 -11.32 -4.06 -4.48
N TRP A 37 -10.34 -3.20 -4.17
CA TRP A 37 -10.57 -2.07 -3.28
C TRP A 37 -11.57 -1.05 -3.83
N ARG A 38 -11.53 -0.77 -5.13
CA ARG A 38 -12.51 0.12 -5.78
C ARG A 38 -13.93 -0.44 -5.66
N SER A 39 -14.12 -1.75 -5.84
CA SER A 39 -15.43 -2.39 -5.66
C SER A 39 -15.95 -2.34 -4.21
N ARG A 40 -15.07 -2.10 -3.24
CA ARG A 40 -15.40 -1.88 -1.82
C ARG A 40 -15.52 -0.39 -1.46
N GLY A 41 -15.49 0.50 -2.45
CA GLY A 41 -15.42 1.95 -2.28
C GLY A 41 -13.97 2.43 -2.20
N THR A 42 -13.32 2.22 -1.07
CA THR A 42 -11.87 2.44 -0.90
C THR A 42 -11.28 1.44 0.09
N ARG A 43 -9.95 1.31 0.11
CA ARG A 43 -9.24 0.47 1.09
C ARG A 43 -9.57 0.88 2.53
N GLU A 44 -9.57 2.17 2.82
CA GLU A 44 -9.84 2.71 4.17
C GLU A 44 -11.29 2.46 4.57
N LYS A 45 -12.24 2.64 3.64
CA LYS A 45 -13.66 2.37 3.91
C LYS A 45 -13.91 0.89 4.20
N ALA A 46 -13.19 0.00 3.50
CA ALA A 46 -13.34 -1.44 3.66
C ALA A 46 -12.67 -1.99 4.94
N THR A 47 -11.59 -1.37 5.40
CA THR A 47 -10.74 -1.90 6.48
C THR A 47 -10.82 -1.11 7.79
N GLY A 48 -11.26 0.16 7.73
CA GLY A 48 -11.16 1.12 8.84
C GLY A 48 -9.73 1.58 9.14
N ILE A 49 -8.73 1.12 8.37
CA ILE A 49 -7.31 1.43 8.59
C ILE A 49 -6.99 2.73 7.85
N LYS A 50 -6.51 3.73 8.61
CA LYS A 50 -6.08 5.05 8.11
C LYS A 50 -4.56 5.24 8.12
N LEU A 51 -3.82 4.14 8.28
CA LEU A 51 -2.36 4.12 8.27
C LEU A 51 -1.89 3.47 6.97
N PHE A 52 -0.87 4.09 6.38
CA PHE A 52 -0.36 3.79 5.05
C PHE A 52 1.05 3.24 5.15
N HIS A 53 1.38 2.30 4.28
CA HIS A 53 2.73 1.73 4.15
C HIS A 53 3.29 2.10 2.78
N ILE A 54 4.58 2.43 2.73
CA ILE A 54 5.26 2.70 1.47
C ILE A 54 5.35 1.39 0.68
N PHE A 55 4.80 1.35 -0.53
CA PHE A 55 5.03 0.28 -1.49
C PHE A 55 6.37 0.48 -2.18
N GLY A 56 6.62 1.68 -2.69
CA GLY A 56 7.89 2.06 -3.30
C GLY A 56 8.04 3.56 -3.48
N ILE A 57 9.25 3.99 -3.83
CA ILE A 57 9.55 5.35 -4.27
C ILE A 57 9.69 5.31 -5.78
N CYS A 58 8.85 6.08 -6.49
CA CYS A 58 8.80 6.05 -7.95
C CYS A 58 9.55 7.20 -8.61
N ASP A 59 9.80 8.28 -7.87
CA ASP A 59 10.46 9.49 -8.38
C ASP A 59 11.00 10.32 -7.22
N TRP A 60 11.87 11.29 -7.52
CA TRP A 60 12.38 12.26 -6.57
C TRP A 60 12.56 13.63 -7.22
N ARG A 61 12.49 14.69 -6.42
CA ARG A 61 12.78 16.05 -6.88
C ARG A 61 13.31 16.91 -5.76
N VAL A 62 14.03 17.96 -6.12
CA VAL A 62 14.38 19.05 -5.21
C VAL A 62 13.67 20.30 -5.70
N LYS A 63 12.72 20.77 -4.89
CA LYS A 63 12.14 22.12 -5.03
C LYS A 63 12.86 23.02 -4.02
N ASP A 64 12.21 23.33 -2.91
CA ASP A 64 12.85 23.99 -1.76
C ASP A 64 13.51 22.98 -0.81
N LYS A 65 12.99 21.75 -0.79
CA LYS A 65 13.47 20.60 -0.01
C LYS A 65 13.41 19.34 -0.86
N LEU A 66 14.12 18.30 -0.44
CA LEU A 66 14.06 16.97 -1.06
C LEU A 66 12.67 16.35 -0.84
N GLU A 67 12.03 15.97 -1.94
CA GLU A 67 10.73 15.29 -1.98
C GLU A 67 10.85 13.98 -2.77
N PHE A 68 10.09 12.97 -2.33
CA PHE A 68 9.96 11.68 -2.99
C PHE A 68 8.53 11.47 -3.44
N LYS A 69 8.32 10.91 -4.62
CA LYS A 69 7.00 10.42 -5.06
C LYS A 69 6.80 9.01 -4.52
N VAL A 70 5.96 8.91 -3.50
CA VAL A 70 5.69 7.68 -2.75
C VAL A 70 4.48 6.98 -3.33
N HIS A 71 4.65 5.72 -3.71
CA HIS A 71 3.56 4.81 -4.02
C HIS A 71 3.19 4.01 -2.77
N TRP A 72 1.90 3.87 -2.53
CA TRP A 72 1.34 3.33 -1.29
C TRP A 72 0.82 1.89 -1.43
N VAL A 73 0.97 1.08 -0.39
CA VAL A 73 0.40 -0.28 -0.31
C VAL A 73 -1.13 -0.20 -0.32
N GLY A 74 -1.76 -0.96 -1.20
CA GLY A 74 -3.21 -1.01 -1.43
C GLY A 74 -3.74 0.04 -2.41
N TYR A 75 -2.87 0.88 -2.99
CA TYR A 75 -3.28 1.97 -3.88
C TYR A 75 -2.62 1.86 -5.25
N PRO A 76 -3.32 2.29 -6.31
CA PRO A 76 -2.73 2.30 -7.64
C PRO A 76 -1.70 3.45 -7.79
N PRO A 77 -0.72 3.35 -8.72
CA PRO A 77 0.35 4.34 -8.87
C PRO A 77 -0.13 5.78 -9.11
N GLU A 78 -1.32 5.98 -9.69
CA GLU A 78 -1.92 7.30 -9.92
C GLU A 78 -2.28 8.02 -8.62
N GLN A 79 -2.41 7.29 -7.51
CA GLN A 79 -2.63 7.84 -6.17
C GLN A 79 -1.33 8.02 -5.37
N SER A 80 -0.18 7.96 -6.03
CA SER A 80 1.10 8.29 -5.40
C SER A 80 1.15 9.76 -5.01
N THR A 81 1.74 10.08 -3.87
CA THR A 81 1.87 11.46 -3.36
C THR A 81 3.33 11.89 -3.30
N TRP A 82 3.59 13.20 -3.42
CA TRP A 82 4.91 13.76 -3.14
C TRP A 82 5.03 14.01 -1.64
N GLU A 83 6.03 13.40 -1.01
CA GLU A 83 6.28 13.51 0.44
C GLU A 83 7.69 14.07 0.69
N LEU A 84 7.81 14.92 1.71
CA LEU A 84 9.13 15.41 2.16
C LEU A 84 9.98 14.25 2.68
N ALA A 85 11.29 14.31 2.44
CA ALA A 85 12.22 13.25 2.85
C ALA A 85 12.12 12.86 4.34
N TRP A 86 11.89 13.83 5.23
CA TRP A 86 11.72 13.55 6.66
C TRP A 86 10.41 12.78 6.97
N ARG A 87 9.31 13.04 6.24
CA ARG A 87 8.07 12.26 6.39
C ARG A 87 8.25 10.83 5.90
N VAL A 88 8.97 10.65 4.78
CA VAL A 88 9.32 9.32 4.27
C VAL A 88 10.14 8.54 5.29
N LYS A 89 11.11 9.20 5.93
CA LYS A 89 11.87 8.62 7.04
C LYS A 89 10.96 8.22 8.20
N ASP A 90 10.05 9.08 8.63
CA ASP A 90 9.08 8.78 9.70
C ASP A 90 8.17 7.60 9.33
N PHE A 91 7.75 7.48 8.07
CA PHE A 91 6.97 6.32 7.62
C PHE A 91 7.80 5.03 7.72
N VAL A 92 9.08 5.05 7.36
CA VAL A 92 9.96 3.87 7.46
C VAL A 92 10.28 3.53 8.91
N GLU A 93 10.63 4.51 9.74
CA GLU A 93 11.05 4.30 11.14
C GLU A 93 9.86 4.06 12.08
N GLY A 94 8.75 4.76 11.88
CA GLY A 94 7.49 4.50 12.58
C GLY A 94 6.85 3.15 12.21
N MET A 95 7.35 2.47 11.17
CA MET A 95 7.03 1.08 10.85
C MET A 95 7.89 0.05 11.61
N HIS A 96 8.95 0.48 12.31
CA HIS A 96 9.81 -0.37 13.16
C HIS A 96 9.57 -0.18 14.67
N ALA A 97 8.76 0.79 15.08
CA ALA A 97 8.34 0.94 16.47
C ALA A 97 7.06 0.11 16.74
N GLU A 98 7.22 -0.94 17.57
CA GLU A 98 6.20 -1.88 18.12
C GLU A 98 5.78 -3.08 17.26
#